data_AF-A0AAE0B1E3-F1
#
_entry.id   AF-A0AAE0B1E3-F1
#
_cell.length_a   1.000
_cell.length_b   1.000
_cell.length_c   1.000
_cell.angle_alpha   90.00
_cell.angle_beta   90.00
_cell.angle_gamma   90.00
#
_symmetry.space_group_name_H-M   'P 1'
#
loop_
_entity.id
_entity.type
_entity.pdbx_description
1 polymer ?
#
loop_
_entity_poly.entity_id
_entity_poly.type
_entity_poly.pdbx_seq_one_letter_code
_entity_poly.pdbx_strand_id
1 'polypeptide(L)'
;MDNEYKESSEEEKRTWEEEGKTTVKCSSHGLISVIGRRRVIEDAVAVAVVGEVESLDFFAVYVGHGGSYASEMCRDRLHLIISDEVEERRMTSRRDSVSCDGEGGVSGGEGGLEYWSEVMAASFTKMDEEVNNEERENPKVEESEGSKAAAVMVGEEELVVANCTWRLESRHVSRRHGSAFVS
;
A
#
# COMPACT_ATOMS: atom_id res chain seq x y z
N MET A 1 -20.38 -49.51 8.60
CA MET A 1 -20.96 -48.20 8.99
C MET A 1 -20.17 -47.20 8.18
N ASP A 2 -20.52 -47.16 6.91
CA ASP A 2 -19.78 -46.48 5.86
C ASP A 2 -20.68 -45.34 5.45
N ASN A 3 -20.41 -44.17 6.01
CA ASN A 3 -21.18 -42.96 5.69
C ASN A 3 -20.36 -42.13 4.71
N GLU A 4 -20.45 -42.55 3.45
CA GLU A 4 -20.14 -41.76 2.27
C GLU A 4 -21.19 -40.63 2.19
N TYR A 5 -20.77 -39.38 2.41
CA TYR A 5 -21.65 -38.22 2.33
C TYR A 5 -21.11 -37.18 1.33
N LYS A 6 -21.63 -37.35 0.11
CA LYS A 6 -21.96 -36.39 -0.95
C LYS A 6 -21.28 -35.02 -1.01
N GLU A 7 -20.56 -34.87 -2.11
CA GLU A 7 -20.41 -33.67 -2.93
C GLU A 7 -21.78 -32.99 -3.20
N SER A 8 -21.84 -31.67 -3.01
CA SER A 8 -22.94 -30.81 -3.47
C SER A 8 -22.37 -29.48 -3.94
N SER A 9 -22.34 -29.32 -5.26
CA SER A 9 -22.18 -28.05 -5.95
C SER A 9 -23.42 -27.19 -5.72
N GLU A 10 -23.25 -25.95 -5.27
CA GLU A 10 -24.26 -24.90 -5.45
C GLU A 10 -23.57 -23.68 -6.07
N GLU A 11 -23.82 -23.52 -7.38
CA GLU A 11 -23.59 -22.30 -8.14
C GLU A 11 -24.55 -21.20 -7.63
N GLU A 12 -24.04 -20.18 -6.95
CA GLU A 12 -24.75 -18.90 -6.86
C GLU A 12 -24.19 -17.93 -7.91
N LYS A 13 -24.85 -17.91 -9.06
CA LYS A 13 -24.64 -16.94 -10.14
C LYS A 13 -25.16 -15.57 -9.69
N ARG A 14 -24.26 -14.66 -9.32
CA ARG A 14 -24.55 -13.22 -9.28
C ARG A 14 -24.00 -12.55 -10.52
N THR A 15 -24.92 -12.22 -11.42
CA THR A 15 -24.75 -11.37 -12.59
C THR A 15 -24.50 -9.93 -12.15
N TRP A 16 -23.42 -9.34 -12.60
CA TRP A 16 -23.31 -7.89 -12.78
C TRP A 16 -22.78 -7.62 -14.19
N GLU A 17 -23.50 -6.75 -14.87
CA GLU A 17 -23.35 -6.40 -16.28
C GLU A 17 -22.01 -5.69 -16.55
N GLU A 18 -21.52 -5.85 -17.77
CA GLU A 18 -20.29 -5.24 -18.30
C GLU A 18 -20.38 -3.72 -18.35
N GLU A 19 -19.43 -3.02 -17.72
CA GLU A 19 -18.87 -1.78 -18.26
C GLU A 19 -17.35 -1.74 -17.99
N GLY A 20 -16.56 -1.58 -19.06
CA GLY A 20 -15.15 -1.18 -18.97
C GLY A 20 -14.13 -2.32 -18.84
N LYS A 21 -13.86 -3.04 -19.93
CA LYS A 21 -12.70 -3.93 -20.03
C LYS A 21 -11.41 -3.11 -20.13
N THR A 22 -10.90 -2.62 -19.01
CA THR A 22 -9.48 -2.35 -18.86
C THR A 22 -8.78 -3.71 -18.85
N THR A 23 -7.89 -3.93 -19.81
CA THR A 23 -7.10 -5.16 -19.86
C THR A 23 -6.14 -5.15 -18.68
N VAL A 24 -6.57 -5.70 -17.54
CA VAL A 24 -5.71 -6.01 -16.41
C VAL A 24 -4.64 -6.98 -16.92
N LYS A 25 -3.38 -6.56 -16.92
CA LYS A 25 -2.23 -7.44 -17.16
C LYS A 25 -2.22 -8.43 -15.99
N CYS A 26 -2.72 -9.63 -16.22
CA CYS A 26 -2.95 -10.61 -15.16
C CYS A 26 -1.60 -11.13 -14.62
N SER A 27 -1.03 -10.43 -13.63
CA SER A 27 0.01 -10.97 -12.78
C SER A 27 -0.65 -11.92 -11.78
N SER A 28 -0.63 -13.22 -12.08
CA SER A 28 -1.10 -14.23 -11.11
C SER A 28 -0.27 -14.11 -9.84
N HIS A 29 -0.90 -13.72 -8.73
CA HIS A 29 -0.26 -13.58 -7.44
C HIS A 29 -0.95 -14.46 -6.39
N GLY A 30 -0.23 -14.74 -5.31
CA GLY A 30 -0.74 -15.51 -4.18
C GLY A 30 -0.25 -14.91 -2.88
N LEU A 31 -1.09 -14.97 -1.84
CA LEU A 31 -0.79 -14.46 -0.51
C LEU A 31 -1.01 -15.58 0.50
N ILE A 32 -0.07 -15.72 1.44
CA ILE A 32 -0.21 -16.61 2.57
C ILE A 32 0.31 -15.91 3.82
N SER A 33 -0.49 -15.89 4.88
CA SER A 33 -0.08 -15.45 6.20
C SER A 33 -0.40 -16.55 7.20
N VAL A 34 0.59 -16.92 8.03
CA VAL A 34 0.49 -18.05 8.94
C VAL A 34 1.00 -17.62 10.32
N ILE A 35 0.16 -17.78 11.35
CA ILE A 35 0.47 -17.42 12.74
C ILE A 35 1.66 -18.23 13.32
N GLY A 36 1.90 -19.43 12.79
CA GLY A 36 2.94 -20.33 13.25
C GLY A 36 2.73 -20.72 14.72
N ARG A 37 3.76 -20.48 15.54
CA ARG A 37 3.73 -20.79 17.00
C ARG A 37 3.27 -19.62 17.87
N ARG A 38 2.94 -18.46 17.27
CA ARG A 38 2.44 -17.31 18.04
C ARG A 38 1.01 -17.56 18.48
N ARG A 39 0.59 -16.84 19.52
CA ARG A 39 -0.78 -16.90 20.05
C ARG A 39 -1.71 -15.89 19.37
N VAL A 40 -1.13 -14.84 18.79
CA VAL A 40 -1.82 -13.75 18.10
C VAL A 40 -1.09 -13.52 16.78
N ILE A 41 -1.86 -13.25 15.73
CA ILE A 41 -1.34 -12.80 14.44
C ILE A 41 -1.24 -11.27 14.49
N GLU A 42 -0.02 -10.77 14.45
CA GLU A 42 0.27 -9.33 14.43
C GLU A 42 0.68 -8.89 13.02
N ASP A 43 0.84 -9.84 12.09
CA ASP A 43 1.31 -9.60 10.74
C ASP A 43 0.12 -9.41 9.79
N ALA A 44 0.25 -8.50 8.82
CA ALA A 44 -0.75 -8.21 7.81
C ALA A 44 -0.12 -8.19 6.41
N VAL A 45 -0.96 -8.41 5.39
CA VAL A 45 -0.58 -8.31 3.98
C VAL A 45 -1.62 -7.48 3.24
N ALA A 46 -1.19 -6.72 2.23
CA ALA A 46 -2.07 -5.93 1.38
C ALA A 46 -1.76 -6.17 -0.09
N VAL A 47 -2.81 -6.24 -0.90
CA VAL A 47 -2.74 -6.19 -2.36
C VAL A 47 -3.79 -5.21 -2.85
N ALA A 48 -3.37 -4.28 -3.69
CA ALA A 48 -4.22 -3.24 -4.26
C ALA A 48 -3.71 -2.84 -5.64
N VAL A 49 -4.52 -2.12 -6.40
CA VAL A 49 -4.07 -1.41 -7.60
C VAL A 49 -3.94 0.06 -7.24
N VAL A 50 -2.77 0.64 -7.47
CA VAL A 50 -2.45 2.04 -7.16
C VAL A 50 -2.52 2.87 -8.43
N GLY A 51 -3.43 3.85 -8.42
CA GLY A 51 -3.60 4.85 -9.48
C GLY A 51 -4.25 4.34 -10.77
N GLU A 52 -5.14 5.16 -11.34
CA GLU A 52 -5.87 4.84 -12.58
C GLU A 52 -4.99 4.98 -13.84
N VAL A 53 -3.90 5.75 -13.75
CA VAL A 53 -3.07 6.17 -14.91
C VAL A 53 -1.78 5.36 -15.05
N GLU A 54 -1.20 4.89 -13.95
CA GLU A 54 0.04 4.09 -13.93
C GLU A 54 -0.24 2.58 -13.71
N SER A 55 -1.44 2.23 -13.26
CA SER A 55 -1.88 0.85 -13.03
C SER A 55 -0.82 0.00 -12.32
N LEU A 56 -0.33 0.50 -11.19
CA LEU A 56 0.69 -0.19 -10.40
C LEU A 56 0.04 -1.21 -9.50
N ASP A 57 0.39 -2.49 -9.65
CA ASP A 57 0.00 -3.49 -8.68
C ASP A 57 0.82 -3.28 -7.41
N PHE A 58 0.14 -3.01 -6.30
CA PHE A 58 0.72 -2.83 -4.98
C PHE A 58 0.65 -4.11 -4.18
N PHE A 59 1.77 -4.46 -3.56
CA PHE A 59 1.91 -5.58 -2.63
C PHE A 59 2.64 -5.09 -1.40
N ALA A 60 2.13 -5.41 -0.21
CA ALA A 60 2.86 -5.11 1.01
C ALA A 60 2.74 -6.19 2.06
N VAL A 61 3.79 -6.32 2.86
CA VAL A 61 3.86 -7.16 4.05
C VAL A 61 4.18 -6.27 5.23
N TYR A 62 3.41 -6.45 6.30
CA TYR A 62 3.53 -5.71 7.54
C TYR A 62 3.78 -6.71 8.67
N VAL A 63 4.92 -6.59 9.34
CA VAL A 63 5.29 -7.45 10.47
C VAL A 63 5.08 -6.67 11.75
N GLY A 64 3.98 -6.97 12.45
CA GLY A 64 3.61 -6.29 13.68
C GLY A 64 4.42 -6.77 14.89
N HIS A 65 4.48 -5.92 15.92
CA HIS A 65 4.97 -6.27 17.24
C HIS A 65 4.19 -5.51 18.32
N GLY A 66 3.88 -6.19 19.43
CA GLY A 66 3.18 -5.57 20.56
C GLY A 66 1.66 -5.49 20.37
N GLY A 67 1.17 -5.91 19.21
CA GLY A 67 -0.23 -5.88 18.76
C GLY A 67 -0.33 -5.82 17.23
N SER A 68 -1.56 -5.92 16.72
CA SER A 68 -1.85 -5.90 15.27
C SER A 68 -2.26 -4.53 14.74
N TYR A 69 -2.44 -3.54 15.61
CA TYR A 69 -3.11 -2.30 15.22
C TYR A 69 -2.33 -1.56 14.14
N ALA A 70 -1.02 -1.37 14.34
CA ALA A 70 -0.17 -0.66 13.39
C ALA A 70 -0.06 -1.40 12.03
N SER A 71 -0.04 -2.73 12.02
CA SER A 71 0.04 -3.51 10.78
C SER A 71 -1.30 -3.54 10.04
N GLU A 72 -2.42 -3.59 10.74
CA GLU A 72 -3.77 -3.51 10.16
C GLU A 72 -4.05 -2.11 9.60
N MET A 73 -3.70 -1.06 10.32
CA MET A 73 -3.78 0.32 9.82
C MET A 73 -2.97 0.50 8.53
N CYS A 74 -1.72 0.03 8.52
CA CYS A 74 -0.89 0.11 7.32
C CYS A 74 -1.48 -0.69 6.14
N ARG A 75 -2.05 -1.88 6.40
CA ARG A 75 -2.76 -2.67 5.39
C ARG A 75 -3.90 -1.85 4.75
N ASP A 76 -4.70 -1.21 5.59
CA ASP A 76 -5.96 -0.58 5.16
C ASP A 76 -5.75 0.82 4.57
N ARG A 77 -4.67 1.52 4.93
CA ARG A 77 -4.48 2.94 4.58
C ARG A 77 -3.31 3.24 3.65
N LEU A 78 -2.17 2.54 3.79
CA LEU A 78 -0.94 2.97 3.12
C LEU A 78 -1.06 3.03 1.59
N HIS A 79 -1.74 2.06 0.98
CA HIS A 79 -1.95 2.03 -0.47
C HIS A 79 -2.82 3.19 -0.98
N LEU A 80 -3.79 3.64 -0.17
CA LEU A 80 -4.63 4.81 -0.47
C LEU A 80 -3.81 6.09 -0.38
N ILE A 81 -3.02 6.24 0.68
CA ILE A 81 -2.14 7.41 0.86
C ILE A 81 -1.16 7.53 -0.31
N ILE A 82 -0.56 6.42 -0.75
CA ILE A 82 0.33 6.41 -1.92
C ILE A 82 -0.44 6.83 -3.18
N SER A 83 -1.64 6.31 -3.38
CA SER A 83 -2.48 6.68 -4.53
C SER A 83 -2.77 8.19 -4.56
N ASP A 84 -3.13 8.77 -3.40
CA ASP A 84 -3.39 10.20 -3.26
C ASP A 84 -2.13 11.03 -3.55
N GLU A 85 -0.98 10.63 -3.02
CA GLU A 85 0.32 11.30 -3.23
C GLU A 85 0.77 11.28 -4.70
N VAL A 86 0.49 10.19 -5.42
CA VAL A 86 0.76 10.05 -6.86
C VAL A 86 -0.16 10.97 -7.66
N GLU A 87 -1.45 11.00 -7.33
CA GLU A 87 -2.44 11.85 -8.02
C GLU A 87 -2.19 13.34 -7.79
N GLU A 88 -1.89 13.75 -6.55
CA GLU A 88 -1.58 15.13 -6.17
C GLU A 88 -0.40 15.69 -6.98
N ARG A 89 0.71 14.94 -7.07
CA ARG A 89 1.90 15.37 -7.83
C ARG A 89 1.64 15.50 -9.32
N ARG A 90 0.80 14.62 -9.88
CA ARG A 90 0.37 14.71 -11.28
C ARG A 90 -0.44 15.98 -11.53
N MET A 91 -1.36 16.32 -10.64
CA MET A 91 -2.16 17.54 -10.77
C MET A 91 -1.30 18.80 -10.67
N THR A 92 -0.29 18.83 -9.80
CA THR A 92 0.62 19.98 -9.68
C THR A 92 1.46 20.17 -10.95
N SER A 93 2.03 19.09 -11.51
CA SER A 93 2.80 19.17 -12.76
C SER A 93 1.97 19.61 -13.97
N ARG A 94 0.67 19.30 -13.99
CA ARG A 94 -0.27 19.79 -15.02
C ARG A 94 -0.62 21.27 -14.89
N ARG A 95 -0.60 21.84 -13.69
CA ARG A 95 -0.89 23.28 -13.50
C ARG A 95 0.30 24.16 -13.89
N ASP A 96 1.51 23.70 -13.62
CA ASP A 96 2.74 24.44 -13.97
C ASP A 96 3.03 24.47 -15.48
N SER A 97 2.40 23.59 -16.26
CA SER A 97 2.53 23.53 -17.73
C SER A 97 1.54 24.41 -18.51
N VAL A 98 0.68 25.20 -17.84
CA VAL A 98 -0.28 26.13 -18.50
C VAL A 98 0.32 27.54 -18.72
N SER A 99 1.65 27.67 -18.69
CA SER A 99 2.35 28.90 -19.05
C SER A 99 3.19 28.70 -20.31
N CYS A 100 2.95 29.60 -21.28
CA CYS A 100 3.62 29.92 -22.54
C CYS A 100 3.55 28.96 -23.77
N ASP A 101 3.05 29.56 -24.87
CA ASP A 101 3.31 29.17 -26.25
C ASP A 101 4.81 28.99 -26.52
N GLY A 102 5.23 27.78 -26.91
CA GLY A 102 6.60 27.52 -27.34
C GLY A 102 6.90 26.04 -27.48
N GLU A 103 7.29 25.63 -28.69
CA GLU A 103 7.77 24.29 -29.01
C GLU A 103 8.93 23.89 -28.09
N GLY A 104 8.63 23.04 -27.11
CA GLY A 104 9.59 22.41 -26.24
C GLY A 104 8.90 21.24 -25.58
N GLY A 105 9.11 20.03 -26.09
CA GLY A 105 8.57 18.81 -25.52
C GLY A 105 8.99 18.71 -24.06
N VAL A 106 8.05 18.98 -23.16
CA VAL A 106 8.21 18.65 -21.75
C VAL A 106 8.15 17.14 -21.70
N SER A 107 9.31 16.50 -21.46
CA SER A 107 9.36 15.12 -21.02
C SER A 107 8.50 15.04 -19.76
N GLY A 108 7.26 14.56 -19.90
CA GLY A 108 6.40 14.25 -18.77
C GLY A 108 7.21 13.39 -17.82
N GLY A 109 7.35 13.85 -16.57
CA GLY A 109 8.27 13.27 -15.59
C GLY A 109 8.06 11.77 -15.49
N GLU A 110 8.95 11.01 -16.13
CA GLU A 110 9.01 9.57 -16.04
C GLU A 110 9.35 9.21 -14.59
N GLY A 111 8.64 8.23 -14.03
CA GLY A 111 8.76 7.73 -12.66
C GLY A 111 10.19 7.36 -12.27
N GLY A 112 10.96 8.37 -11.87
CA GLY A 112 12.35 8.24 -11.47
C GLY A 112 12.51 7.93 -9.99
N LEU A 113 13.73 7.54 -9.61
CA LEU A 113 14.06 7.24 -8.20
C LEU A 113 13.78 8.41 -7.26
N GLU A 114 14.02 9.66 -7.70
CA GLU A 114 13.74 10.85 -6.90
C GLU A 114 12.23 11.05 -6.69
N TYR A 115 11.43 10.91 -7.74
CA TYR A 115 9.97 10.99 -7.69
C TYR A 115 9.38 9.99 -6.69
N TRP A 116 9.72 8.70 -6.84
CA TRP A 116 9.22 7.65 -5.95
C TRP A 116 9.78 7.78 -4.54
N SER A 117 11.02 8.24 -4.38
CA SER A 117 11.58 8.53 -3.05
C SER A 117 10.74 9.60 -2.33
N GLU A 118 10.32 10.65 -3.02
CA GLU A 118 9.47 11.70 -2.45
C GLU A 118 8.05 11.21 -2.16
N VAL A 119 7.41 10.50 -3.11
CA VAL A 119 6.07 9.91 -2.91
C VAL A 119 6.07 9.00 -1.69
N MET A 120 7.04 8.09 -1.59
CA MET A 120 7.10 7.14 -0.49
C MET A 120 7.41 7.84 0.84
N ALA A 121 8.35 8.80 0.87
CA ALA A 121 8.66 9.56 2.08
C ALA A 121 7.45 10.37 2.61
N ALA A 122 6.69 11.00 1.71
CA ALA A 122 5.47 11.71 2.07
C ALA A 122 4.38 10.74 2.55
N SER A 123 4.18 9.63 1.84
CA SER A 123 3.19 8.60 2.19
C SER A 123 3.44 8.02 3.58
N PHE A 124 4.69 7.69 3.89
CA PHE A 124 5.06 7.18 5.20
C PHE A 124 4.91 8.24 6.30
N THR A 125 5.12 9.52 6.00
CA THR A 125 4.89 10.60 6.96
C THR A 125 3.41 10.77 7.25
N LYS A 126 2.54 10.79 6.23
CA LYS A 126 1.08 10.87 6.41
C LYS A 126 0.54 9.66 7.17
N MET A 127 1.02 8.46 6.85
CA MET A 127 0.66 7.26 7.60
C MET A 127 1.03 7.38 9.09
N ASP A 128 2.14 8.08 9.43
CA ASP A 128 2.65 8.26 10.81
C ASP A 128 1.73 9.12 11.61
N GLU A 129 1.24 10.18 10.98
CA GLU A 129 0.22 11.02 11.56
C GLU A 129 -1.10 10.27 11.76
N GLU A 130 -1.54 9.44 10.80
CA GLU A 130 -2.79 8.67 10.94
C GLU A 130 -2.74 7.63 12.07
N VAL A 131 -1.67 6.82 12.15
CA VAL A 131 -1.53 5.82 13.24
C VAL A 131 -1.45 6.50 14.60
N ASN A 132 -0.68 7.58 14.71
CA ASN A 132 -0.53 8.31 15.96
C ASN A 132 -1.82 9.03 16.38
N ASN A 133 -2.62 9.54 15.44
CA ASN A 133 -3.86 10.24 15.79
C ASN A 133 -4.93 9.28 16.30
N GLU A 134 -5.10 8.16 15.62
CA GLU A 134 -6.08 7.15 16.00
C GLU A 134 -5.73 6.44 17.33
N GLU A 135 -4.43 6.27 17.65
CA GLU A 135 -4.00 5.80 18.99
C GLU A 135 -4.51 6.74 20.10
N ARG A 136 -4.37 8.06 19.90
CA ARG A 136 -4.82 9.05 20.90
C ARG A 136 -6.32 9.02 21.11
N GLU A 137 -7.08 8.65 20.09
CA GLU A 137 -8.53 8.55 20.12
C GLU A 137 -9.01 7.18 20.66
N ASN A 138 -8.17 6.15 20.60
CA ASN A 138 -8.52 4.78 20.99
C ASN A 138 -7.62 4.23 22.13
N PRO A 139 -8.05 4.32 23.41
CA PRO A 139 -7.26 3.95 24.59
C PRO A 139 -7.00 2.43 24.76
N LYS A 140 -7.28 1.63 23.72
CA LYS A 140 -7.04 0.18 23.69
C LYS A 140 -5.75 -0.20 22.96
N VAL A 141 -5.11 0.74 22.28
CA VAL A 141 -3.85 0.52 21.56
C VAL A 141 -2.71 0.60 22.57
N GLU A 142 -1.83 -0.40 22.59
CA GLU A 142 -0.71 -0.42 23.52
C GLU A 142 0.42 0.49 22.99
N GLU A 143 0.98 1.34 23.85
CA GLU A 143 2.01 2.35 23.52
C GLU A 143 3.33 1.77 22.95
N SER A 144 3.46 0.44 22.88
CA SER A 144 4.62 -0.28 22.35
C SER A 144 4.37 -1.00 21.02
N GLU A 145 3.19 -0.78 20.43
CA GLU A 145 2.84 -1.33 19.13
C GLU A 145 3.70 -0.75 18.00
N GLY A 146 3.94 -1.56 16.98
CA GLY A 146 4.73 -1.12 15.84
C GLY A 146 4.66 -2.13 14.72
N SER A 147 5.16 -1.73 13.56
CA SER A 147 5.08 -2.54 12.36
C SER A 147 6.28 -2.29 11.45
N LYS A 148 6.85 -3.34 10.88
CA LYS A 148 7.79 -3.20 9.76
C LYS A 148 7.04 -3.43 8.46
N ALA A 149 7.13 -2.49 7.54
CA ALA A 149 6.52 -2.54 6.23
C ALA A 149 7.58 -2.83 5.16
N ALA A 150 7.26 -3.73 4.23
CA ALA A 150 7.90 -3.81 2.93
C ALA A 150 6.79 -3.73 1.89
N ALA A 151 6.86 -2.72 1.01
CA ALA A 151 5.91 -2.49 -0.06
C ALA A 151 6.61 -2.60 -1.42
N VAL A 152 5.92 -3.16 -2.39
CA VAL A 152 6.36 -3.31 -3.77
C VAL A 152 5.24 -2.82 -4.67
N MET A 153 5.56 -1.93 -5.61
CA MET A 153 4.67 -1.51 -6.68
C MET A 153 5.25 -2.01 -8.00
N VAL A 154 4.42 -2.67 -8.80
CA VAL A 154 4.81 -3.30 -10.06
C VAL A 154 4.01 -2.68 -11.19
N GLY A 155 4.71 -2.01 -12.10
CA GLY A 155 4.16 -1.46 -13.33
C GLY A 155 4.59 -2.25 -14.55
N GLU A 156 4.20 -1.76 -15.73
CA GLU A 156 4.63 -2.38 -16.98
C GLU A 156 6.14 -2.22 -17.23
N GLU A 157 6.70 -1.08 -16.81
CA GLU A 157 8.08 -0.68 -17.07
C GLU A 157 8.87 -0.29 -15.80
N GLU A 158 8.23 -0.29 -14.64
CA GLU A 158 8.83 0.15 -13.38
C GLU A 158 8.58 -0.83 -12.24
N LEU A 159 9.59 -1.01 -11.38
CA LEU A 159 9.45 -1.75 -10.13
C LEU A 159 9.97 -0.89 -8.96
N VAL A 160 9.07 -0.57 -8.05
CA VAL A 160 9.36 0.26 -6.87
C VAL A 160 9.31 -0.62 -5.63
N VAL A 161 10.39 -0.64 -4.86
CA VAL A 161 10.46 -1.34 -3.57
C VAL A 161 10.72 -0.33 -2.47
N ALA A 162 9.85 -0.28 -1.48
CA ALA A 162 10.03 0.57 -0.32
C ALA A 162 9.98 -0.24 0.96
N ASN A 163 10.91 0.07 1.87
CA ASN A 163 10.91 -0.45 3.23
C ASN A 163 10.61 0.70 4.18
N CYS A 164 9.83 0.40 5.22
CA CYS A 164 9.68 1.28 6.36
C CYS A 164 9.65 0.52 7.68
N THR A 165 10.16 1.14 8.73
CA THR A 165 10.00 0.65 10.10
C THR A 165 9.21 1.66 10.90
N TRP A 166 8.07 1.23 11.40
CA TRP A 166 7.27 1.95 12.38
C TRP A 166 7.59 1.50 13.78
N ARG A 167 7.68 2.46 14.70
CA ARG A 167 7.76 2.17 16.12
C ARG A 167 7.00 3.28 16.85
N LEU A 168 5.91 2.93 17.52
CA LEU A 168 5.26 3.83 18.46
C LEU A 168 6.18 3.93 19.68
N GLU A 169 6.57 5.15 20.05
CA GLU A 169 7.18 5.44 21.34
C GLU A 169 6.49 6.68 21.90
N SER A 170 5.84 6.56 23.05
CA SER A 170 4.95 7.57 23.68
C SER A 170 5.59 8.94 23.96
N ARG A 171 6.87 9.17 23.61
CA ARG A 171 7.58 10.44 23.88
C ARG A 171 8.56 10.91 22.81
N HIS A 172 8.99 10.08 21.85
CA HIS A 172 9.91 10.49 20.77
C HIS A 172 9.76 9.55 19.56
N VAL A 173 9.41 10.09 18.39
CA VAL A 173 9.45 9.34 17.13
C VAL A 173 10.92 9.21 16.69
N SER A 174 11.53 8.05 16.90
CA SER A 174 12.81 7.74 16.25
C SER A 174 12.54 7.16 14.87
N ARG A 175 12.45 8.05 13.87
CA ARG A 175 12.44 7.66 12.45
C ARG A 175 13.73 6.90 12.15
N ARG A 176 13.62 5.64 11.74
CA ARG A 176 14.70 4.99 10.99
C ARG A 176 14.27 5.03 9.53
N HIS A 177 14.83 6.01 8.81
CA HIS A 177 14.67 6.29 7.39
C HIS A 177 14.10 5.13 6.58
N GLY A 178 12.86 5.27 6.12
CA GLY A 178 12.35 4.44 5.03
C GLY A 178 13.19 4.70 3.80
N SER A 179 13.57 3.64 3.10
CA SER A 179 14.32 3.73 1.85
C SER A 179 13.48 3.14 0.73
N ALA A 180 13.31 3.89 -0.35
CA ALA A 180 12.76 3.41 -1.60
C ALA A 180 13.89 3.13 -2.60
N PHE A 181 13.78 2.04 -3.32
CA PHE A 181 14.61 1.69 -4.46
C PHE A 181 13.69 1.57 -5.68
N VAL A 182 14.11 2.13 -6.81
CA VAL A 182 13.41 2.01 -8.10
C VAL A 182 14.38 1.36 -9.07
N SER A 183 13.92 0.36 -9.81
CA SER A 183 14.67 -0.33 -10.86
C SER A 183 13.88 -0.45 -12.15
#